data_AF-A0A2E7WYF5-F1
#
_entry.id   AF-A0A2E7WYF5-F1
#
_cell.length_a   1.000
_cell.length_b   1.000
_cell.length_c   1.000
_cell.angle_alpha   90.00
_cell.angle_beta   90.00
_cell.angle_gamma   90.00
#
_symmetry.space_group_name_H-M   'P 1'
#
loop_
_entity.id
_entity.type
_entity.pdbx_description
1 polymer ?
#
loop_
_entity_poly.entity_id
_entity_poly.type
_entity_poly.pdbx_seq_one_letter_code
_entity_poly.pdbx_strand_id
1 'polypeptide(L)'
;MIKVLAVAVSGVLAGSAAWAGPYVNVENNAGYSGGDYLGATTDFHVGFEGAQDVYSYYVQGGPAYSSPQGEDGEFELSGKIGGNVQATDQFGVYGELSFITADEDPSVGSKIGVKYSF
;
A
#
# COMPACT_ATOMS: atom_id res chain seq x y z
N MET A 1 -3.74 12.22 -20.48
CA MET A 1 -4.46 10.95 -20.22
C MET A 1 -4.50 10.76 -18.72
N ILE A 2 -5.68 10.62 -18.10
CA ILE A 2 -5.78 10.44 -16.65
C ILE A 2 -5.40 8.98 -16.37
N LYS A 3 -4.21 8.75 -15.80
CA LYS A 3 -3.82 7.45 -15.28
C LYS A 3 -4.77 7.13 -14.13
N VAL A 4 -5.64 6.14 -14.31
CA VAL A 4 -6.58 5.69 -13.28
C VAL A 4 -5.75 5.05 -12.16
N LEU A 5 -5.53 5.79 -11.08
CA LEU A 5 -4.92 5.24 -9.87
C LEU A 5 -5.93 4.27 -9.25
N ALA A 6 -5.65 2.97 -9.36
CA ALA A 6 -6.37 1.95 -8.63
C ALA A 6 -6.22 2.23 -7.13
N VAL A 7 -7.34 2.41 -6.44
CA VAL A 7 -7.37 2.53 -4.98
C VAL A 7 -7.05 1.16 -4.40
N ALA A 8 -5.78 0.95 -4.08
CA ALA A 8 -5.33 -0.25 -3.38
C ALA A 8 -5.92 -0.30 -1.97
N VAL A 9 -6.69 -1.34 -1.66
CA VAL A 9 -6.93 -1.74 -0.28
C VAL A 9 -5.67 -2.48 0.15
N SER A 10 -4.67 -1.75 0.65
CA SER A 10 -3.69 -2.39 1.51
C SER A 10 -4.48 -2.77 2.74
N GLY A 11 -4.89 -4.04 2.79
CA GLY A 11 -5.22 -4.66 4.04
C GLY A 11 -3.94 -4.55 4.83
N VAL A 12 -3.81 -3.47 5.61
CA VAL A 12 -2.95 -3.45 6.79
C VAL A 12 -3.40 -4.71 7.51
N LEU A 13 -2.65 -5.78 7.28
CA LEU A 13 -2.55 -6.87 8.21
C LEU A 13 -2.26 -6.11 9.48
N ALA A 14 -3.27 -5.98 10.32
CA ALA A 14 -3.10 -5.47 11.66
C ALA A 14 -2.15 -6.49 12.26
N GLY A 15 -0.85 -6.26 12.08
CA GLY A 15 0.22 -7.09 12.56
C GLY A 15 -0.07 -7.20 14.02
N SER A 16 -0.54 -8.38 14.43
CA SER A 16 -0.67 -8.70 15.83
C SER A 16 0.65 -8.26 16.47
N ALA A 17 0.60 -7.51 17.57
CA ALA A 17 1.75 -6.87 18.20
C ALA A 17 2.95 -7.81 18.51
N ALA A 18 2.79 -9.12 18.28
CA ALA A 18 3.81 -10.16 18.34
C ALA A 18 4.83 -10.17 17.18
N TRP A 19 4.67 -9.37 16.12
CA TRP A 19 5.55 -9.39 14.92
C TRP A 19 6.16 -8.02 14.56
N ALA A 20 6.48 -7.17 15.54
CA ALA A 20 7.31 -6.00 15.27
C ALA A 20 8.70 -6.44 14.75
N GLY A 21 9.10 -6.02 13.56
CA GLY A 21 10.35 -6.46 12.95
C GLY A 21 10.44 -6.28 11.44
N PRO A 22 11.55 -6.74 10.83
CA PRO A 22 11.74 -6.70 9.39
C PRO A 22 10.84 -7.75 8.70
N TYR A 23 10.35 -7.40 7.51
CA TYR A 23 9.53 -8.29 6.69
C TYR A 23 9.79 -8.09 5.20
N VAL A 24 9.26 -9.03 4.41
CA VAL A 24 9.12 -8.92 2.95
C VAL A 24 7.63 -8.85 2.61
N ASN A 25 7.26 -8.00 1.67
CA ASN A 25 5.90 -7.86 1.20
C ASN A 25 5.86 -7.89 -0.33
N VAL A 26 5.15 -8.87 -0.87
CA VAL A 26 4.87 -8.97 -2.31
C VAL A 26 3.39 -8.70 -2.51
N GLU A 27 3.05 -7.59 -3.14
CA GLU A 27 1.66 -7.12 -3.27
C GLU A 27 1.35 -6.79 -4.72
N ASN A 28 0.28 -7.37 -5.27
CA ASN A 28 -0.21 -7.00 -6.60
C ASN A 28 -1.44 -6.09 -6.48
N ASN A 29 -1.35 -4.92 -7.10
CA ASN A 29 -2.36 -3.87 -7.12
C ASN A 29 -2.97 -3.80 -8.53
N ALA A 30 -3.89 -4.72 -8.84
CA ALA A 30 -4.58 -4.77 -10.12
C ALA A 30 -5.90 -3.98 -10.12
N GLY A 31 -6.14 -3.23 -11.19
CA GLY A 31 -7.41 -2.53 -11.44
C GLY A 31 -8.28 -3.27 -12.45
N TYR A 32 -9.59 -3.33 -12.19
CA TYR A 32 -10.59 -3.81 -13.15
C TYR A 32 -11.80 -2.87 -13.16
N SER A 33 -12.37 -2.60 -14.33
CA SER A 33 -13.63 -1.84 -14.45
C SER A 33 -14.44 -2.37 -15.61
N GLY A 34 -15.74 -2.60 -15.40
CA GLY A 34 -16.63 -3.11 -16.45
C GLY A 34 -16.31 -4.52 -16.96
N GLY A 35 -15.44 -5.27 -16.27
CA GLY A 35 -14.91 -6.56 -16.72
C GLY A 35 -13.56 -6.45 -17.44
N ASP A 36 -13.09 -5.23 -17.74
CA ASP A 36 -11.81 -4.99 -18.39
C ASP A 36 -10.69 -4.79 -17.38
N TYR A 37 -9.51 -5.35 -17.67
CA TYR A 37 -8.29 -5.18 -16.89
C TYR A 37 -7.63 -3.83 -17.20
N LEU A 38 -7.43 -3.00 -16.17
CA LEU A 38 -6.90 -1.63 -16.30
C LEU A 38 -5.38 -1.54 -16.12
N GLY A 39 -4.72 -2.65 -15.80
CA GLY A 39 -3.31 -2.69 -15.42
C GLY A 39 -3.10 -3.11 -13.97
N ALA A 40 -1.84 -3.34 -13.62
CA ALA A 40 -1.44 -3.68 -12.25
C ALA A 40 -0.04 -3.19 -11.94
N THR A 41 0.21 -2.96 -10.65
CA THR A 41 1.57 -2.78 -10.13
C THR A 41 1.86 -3.88 -9.12
N THR A 42 2.96 -4.61 -9.30
CA THR A 42 3.42 -5.63 -8.34
C THR A 42 4.60 -5.11 -7.56
N ASP A 43 4.41 -4.86 -6.28
CA ASP A 43 5.42 -4.38 -5.36
C ASP A 43 6.22 -5.56 -4.79
N PHE A 44 7.55 -5.41 -4.72
CA PHE A 44 8.46 -6.37 -4.09
C PHE A 44 9.25 -5.63 -3.00
N HIS A 45 8.63 -5.42 -1.85
CA HIS A 45 9.20 -4.55 -0.82
C HIS A 45 9.87 -5.33 0.30
N VAL A 46 10.92 -4.75 0.84
CA VAL A 46 11.39 -5.02 2.20
C VAL A 46 10.84 -3.93 3.11
N GLY A 47 10.48 -4.28 4.33
CA GLY A 47 9.88 -3.34 5.26
C GLY A 47 10.24 -3.62 6.70
N PHE A 48 9.83 -2.69 7.55
CA PHE A 48 9.88 -2.80 8.99
C PHE A 48 8.56 -2.31 9.56
N GLU A 49 8.00 -3.07 10.49
CA GLU A 49 6.77 -2.71 11.20
C GLU A 49 6.96 -2.75 12.71
N GLY A 50 6.14 -1.96 13.41
CA GLY A 50 6.13 -1.90 14.85
C GLY A 50 4.74 -1.59 15.38
N ALA A 51 4.49 -2.00 16.62
CA ALA A 51 3.29 -1.69 17.35
C ALA A 51 3.62 -1.42 18.83
N GLN A 52 2.95 -0.44 19.42
CA GLN A 52 3.03 -0.12 20.83
C GLN A 52 1.67 0.40 21.32
N ASP A 53 1.12 -0.27 22.34
CA ASP A 53 -0.19 0.03 22.92
C ASP A 53 -1.29 0.13 21.84
N VAL A 54 -1.80 1.35 21.60
CA VAL A 54 -2.85 1.65 20.63
C VAL A 54 -2.30 2.05 19.25
N TYR A 55 -0.98 2.16 19.09
CA TYR A 55 -0.34 2.65 17.87
C TYR A 55 0.32 1.51 17.10
N SER A 56 0.22 1.54 15.77
CA SER A 56 1.06 0.73 14.89
C SER A 56 1.54 1.54 13.69
N TYR A 57 2.69 1.15 13.15
CA TYR A 57 3.30 1.80 12.00
C TYR A 57 4.09 0.79 11.16
N TYR A 58 4.31 1.14 9.90
CA TYR A 58 5.21 0.43 9.02
C TYR A 58 5.85 1.39 8.01
N VAL A 59 7.02 1.00 7.54
CA VAL A 59 7.67 1.59 6.36
C VAL A 59 8.20 0.45 5.50
N GLN A 60 8.02 0.55 4.20
CA GLN A 60 8.48 -0.44 3.23
C GLN A 60 8.86 0.23 1.91
N GLY A 61 9.75 -0.40 1.17
CA GLY A 61 10.08 0.02 -0.17
C GLY A 61 10.89 -1.03 -0.92
N GLY A 62 10.95 -0.87 -2.23
CA GLY A 62 11.63 -1.81 -3.12
C GLY A 62 11.20 -1.65 -4.57
N PRO A 63 11.68 -2.53 -5.45
CA PRO A 63 11.24 -2.53 -6.84
C PRO A 63 9.75 -2.85 -6.95
N ALA A 64 9.11 -2.22 -7.92
CA ALA A 64 7.73 -2.46 -8.30
C ALA A 64 7.67 -2.69 -9.81
N TYR A 65 7.02 -3.77 -10.25
CA TYR A 65 6.77 -4.02 -11.66
C TYR A 65 5.43 -3.39 -12.04
N SER A 66 5.47 -2.27 -12.77
CA SER A 66 4.28 -1.62 -13.31
C SER A 66 3.93 -2.23 -14.67
N SER A 67 2.68 -2.66 -14.83
CA SER A 67 2.14 -3.20 -16.08
C SER A 67 0.84 -2.48 -16.41
N PRO A 68 0.91 -1.33 -17.10
CA PRO A 68 -0.27 -0.60 -17.56
C PRO A 68 -1.03 -1.39 -18.63
N GLN A 69 -2.33 -1.11 -18.79
CA GLN A 69 -3.12 -1.74 -19.85
C GLN A 69 -2.64 -1.31 -21.24
N GLY A 70 -2.21 -2.29 -22.05
CA GLY A 70 -1.85 -2.06 -23.45
C GLY A 70 -0.48 -1.43 -23.68
N GLU A 71 0.34 -1.31 -22.64
CA GLU A 71 1.72 -0.83 -22.69
C GLU A 71 2.67 -1.92 -22.17
N ASP A 72 3.95 -1.78 -22.51
CA ASP A 72 4.99 -2.65 -21.96
C ASP A 72 5.17 -2.36 -20.46
N GLY A 73 5.40 -3.41 -19.68
CA GLY A 73 5.64 -3.27 -18.25
C GLY A 73 7.11 -3.00 -17.92
N GLU A 74 7.34 -2.21 -16.89
CA GLU A 74 8.65 -1.74 -16.47
C GLU A 74 8.85 -1.83 -14.95
N PHE A 75 10.12 -1.83 -14.53
CA PHE A 75 10.47 -1.80 -13.11
C PHE A 75 10.73 -0.39 -12.65
N GLU A 76 10.02 0.00 -11.61
CA GLU A 76 10.14 1.27 -10.91
C GLU A 76 10.54 1.07 -9.45
N LEU A 77 10.96 2.13 -8.77
CA LEU A 77 11.13 2.12 -7.32
C LEU A 77 9.85 2.62 -6.66
N SER A 78 9.36 1.89 -5.66
CA SER A 78 8.18 2.31 -4.92
C SER A 78 8.37 2.15 -3.41
N GLY A 79 7.55 2.85 -2.64
CA GLY A 79 7.58 2.83 -1.19
C GLY A 79 6.28 3.24 -0.55
N LYS A 80 6.07 2.77 0.68
CA LYS A 80 4.89 3.01 1.49
C LYS A 80 5.29 3.26 2.93
N ILE A 81 4.64 4.23 3.56
CA ILE A 81 4.69 4.45 5.01
C ILE A 81 3.26 4.58 5.50
N GLY A 82 2.91 3.88 6.57
CA GLY A 82 1.56 3.93 7.10
C GLY A 82 1.52 3.58 8.57
N GLY A 83 0.32 3.70 9.13
CA GLY A 83 0.09 3.41 10.53
C GLY A 83 -1.38 3.50 10.91
N ASN A 84 -1.66 3.09 12.14
CA ASN A 84 -2.99 3.04 12.72
C ASN A 84 -2.96 3.45 14.19
N VAL A 85 -4.07 4.05 14.63
CA VAL A 85 -4.36 4.35 16.04
C VAL A 85 -5.68 3.70 16.42
N GLN A 86 -5.63 2.78 17.37
CA GLN A 86 -6.80 2.13 17.97
C GLN A 86 -7.39 3.06 19.04
N ALA A 87 -8.36 3.88 18.65
CA ALA A 87 -8.96 4.88 19.55
C ALA A 87 -9.85 4.26 20.64
N THR A 88 -10.53 3.15 20.35
CA THR A 88 -11.27 2.32 21.32
C THR A 88 -11.15 0.85 20.93
N ASP A 89 -11.61 -0.08 21.77
CA ASP A 89 -11.67 -1.51 21.44
C ASP A 89 -12.46 -1.81 20.15
N GLN A 90 -13.37 -0.92 19.76
CA GLN A 90 -14.23 -1.08 18.59
C GLN A 90 -13.88 -0.15 17.43
N PHE A 91 -13.06 0.88 17.63
CA PHE A 91 -12.82 1.93 16.64
C PHE A 91 -11.34 2.27 16.46
N GLY A 92 -10.87 2.21 15.21
CA GLY A 92 -9.50 2.57 14.82
C GLY A 92 -9.45 3.52 13.62
N VAL A 93 -8.38 4.30 13.53
CA VAL A 93 -8.11 5.24 12.43
C VAL A 93 -6.75 4.89 11.82
N TYR A 94 -6.67 4.80 10.50
CA TYR A 94 -5.44 4.46 9.80
C TYR A 94 -5.15 5.42 8.65
N GLY A 95 -3.87 5.49 8.28
CA GLY A 95 -3.42 6.25 7.13
C GLY A 95 -2.16 5.64 6.50
N GLU A 96 -1.96 5.94 5.23
CA GLU A 96 -0.81 5.53 4.43
C GLU A 96 -0.44 6.64 3.45
N LEU A 97 0.86 6.84 3.23
CA LEU A 97 1.42 7.55 2.09
C LEU A 97 2.22 6.55 1.25
N SER A 98 2.08 6.66 -0.06
CA SER A 98 2.81 5.84 -1.02
C SER A 98 3.45 6.71 -2.10
N PHE A 99 4.53 6.21 -2.68
CA PHE A 99 5.11 6.78 -3.88
C PHE A 99 5.59 5.67 -4.82
N ILE A 100 5.66 5.98 -6.11
CA ILE A 100 6.33 5.19 -7.14
C ILE A 100 7.03 6.14 -8.11
N THR A 101 8.26 5.82 -8.51
CA THR A 101 8.97 6.56 -9.55
C THR A 101 8.34 6.32 -10.92
N ALA A 102 8.66 7.19 -11.86
CA ALA A 102 8.35 7.05 -13.27
C ALA A 102 9.33 7.92 -14.08
N ASP A 103 9.44 7.66 -15.37
CA ASP A 103 10.32 8.40 -16.28
C ASP A 103 10.07 9.92 -16.33
N GLU A 104 8.80 10.35 -16.23
CA GLU A 104 8.42 11.76 -16.30
C GLU A 104 8.13 12.33 -14.90
N ASP A 105 7.04 11.86 -14.28
CA ASP A 105 6.54 12.38 -13.01
C ASP A 105 6.29 11.24 -12.02
N PRO A 106 6.94 11.26 -10.83
CA PRO A 106 6.65 10.28 -9.80
C PRO A 106 5.21 10.42 -9.32
N SER A 107 4.57 9.27 -9.08
CA SER A 107 3.21 9.26 -8.54
C SER A 107 3.24 9.16 -7.03
N VAL A 108 2.43 9.97 -6.36
CA VAL A 108 2.21 9.95 -4.91
C VAL A 108 0.77 9.57 -4.59
N GLY A 109 0.58 8.71 -3.61
CA GLY A 109 -0.72 8.26 -3.13
C GLY A 109 -0.88 8.53 -1.65
N SER A 110 -2.12 8.77 -1.22
CA SER A 110 -2.46 8.85 0.19
C SER A 110 -3.74 8.07 0.46
N LYS A 111 -3.79 7.37 1.58
CA LYS A 111 -4.99 6.70 2.09
C LYS A 111 -5.22 7.18 3.51
N ILE A 112 -6.48 7.41 3.84
CA ILE A 112 -6.93 7.66 5.20
C ILE A 112 -8.27 6.96 5.37
N GLY A 113 -8.45 6.30 6.51
CA GLY A 113 -9.66 5.54 6.75
C GLY A 113 -9.89 5.26 8.22
N VAL A 114 -11.04 4.66 8.49
CA VAL A 114 -11.44 4.23 9.82
C VAL A 114 -11.94 2.79 9.75
N LYS A 115 -11.80 2.06 10.84
CA LYS A 115 -12.32 0.70 11.01
C LYS A 115 -13.19 0.65 12.26
N TYR A 116 -14.40 0.10 12.13
CA TYR A 116 -15.32 -0.15 13.23
C TYR A 116 -15.67 -1.64 13.32
N SER A 117 -15.59 -2.20 14.52
CA SER A 117 -15.88 -3.61 14.82
C SER A 117 -17.13 -3.73 15.69
N PHE A 118 -18.13 -4.48 15.22
CA PHE A 118 -19.40 -4.74 15.92
C PHE A 118 -19.31 -5.95 16.85
#